data_AF-A0AAW2YTN0-F1
#
_entry.id   AF-A0AAW2YTN0-F1
#
_cell.length_a   1.000
_cell.length_b   1.000
_cell.length_c   1.000
_cell.angle_alpha   90.00
_cell.angle_beta   90.00
_cell.angle_gamma   90.00
#
_symmetry.space_group_name_H-M   'P 1'
#
loop_
_entity.id
_entity.type
_entity.pdbx_description
1 polymer ?
#
loop_
_entity_poly.entity_id
_entity_poly.type
_entity_poly.pdbx_seq_one_letter_code
_entity_poly.pdbx_strand_id
1 'polypeptide(L)'
;MSSEAYCDQQTGEEDEKFQSFFVEHEQALNLVTNLGDASIDENKIESIVAEFIKILEKYQEHATLLDPHLQQMIDSVMTILRSVIFSTEEQKKQNYPDDKTYKTFRQALFKVLYTITRVRGAKTILKHFPHEIYELEPLFSIYLSIPETEEWETRYIVLLWLSLIIMNPFDISIVDSSSIQKTDQNKKERLADQMINEAKKCLSEPGKVREGRFTVFGQTTHKST
;
A
#
# COMPACT_ATOMS: atom_id res chain seq x y z
N MET A 1 27.29 -66.96 0.84
CA MET A 1 26.99 -66.37 -0.48
C MET A 1 25.63 -65.70 -0.32
N SER A 2 25.46 -64.55 0.34
CA SER A 2 26.10 -63.23 0.22
C SER A 2 25.97 -62.63 -1.18
N SER A 3 24.95 -61.79 -1.36
CA SER A 3 24.79 -60.69 -2.31
C SER A 3 23.63 -59.85 -1.74
N GLU A 4 23.90 -58.74 -1.04
CA GLU A 4 23.86 -57.35 -1.58
C GLU A 4 22.50 -56.98 -2.19
N ALA A 5 21.88 -55.83 -1.99
CA ALA A 5 22.02 -54.65 -1.13
C ALA A 5 20.83 -53.74 -1.46
N TYR A 6 20.47 -52.84 -0.54
CA TYR A 6 20.08 -51.43 -0.81
C TYR A 6 18.77 -51.16 -1.61
N CYS A 7 17.69 -50.73 -0.95
CA CYS A 7 17.30 -49.35 -0.62
C CYS A 7 16.70 -48.58 -1.81
N ASP A 8 15.42 -48.23 -1.70
CA ASP A 8 14.88 -46.97 -2.22
C ASP A 8 13.56 -46.66 -1.50
N GLN A 9 13.70 -46.01 -0.35
CA GLN A 9 12.63 -45.25 0.31
C GLN A 9 13.17 -43.84 0.56
N GLN A 10 13.44 -43.10 -0.52
CA GLN A 10 13.73 -41.67 -0.48
C GLN A 10 12.96 -40.99 -1.63
N THR A 11 11.64 -40.88 -1.48
CA THR A 11 10.78 -40.05 -2.33
C THR A 11 9.76 -39.32 -1.47
N GLY A 12 10.22 -38.71 -0.38
CA GLY A 12 9.35 -37.97 0.54
C GLY A 12 9.99 -36.82 1.31
N GLU A 13 11.28 -36.48 1.11
CA GLU A 13 11.99 -35.49 1.93
C GLU A 13 12.46 -34.23 1.18
N GLU A 14 12.20 -34.09 -0.13
CA GLU A 14 12.77 -32.98 -0.91
C GLU A 14 11.85 -31.74 -1.05
N ASP A 15 10.55 -31.85 -0.75
CA ASP A 15 9.60 -30.74 -0.92
C ASP A 15 9.48 -29.81 0.30
N GLU A 16 10.15 -30.13 1.42
CA GLU A 16 10.14 -29.34 2.65
C GLU A 16 11.44 -28.54 2.86
N LYS A 17 12.15 -28.24 1.77
CA LYS A 17 13.32 -27.37 1.80
C LYS A 17 12.85 -25.93 1.95
N PHE A 18 12.62 -25.53 3.20
CA PHE A 18 12.36 -24.15 3.63
C PHE A 18 13.09 -23.15 2.71
N GLN A 19 12.33 -22.36 1.94
CA GLN A 19 12.89 -21.20 1.25
C GLN A 19 13.63 -20.38 2.30
N SER A 20 14.96 -20.42 2.29
CA SER A 20 15.78 -19.73 3.30
C SER A 20 15.99 -18.25 2.93
N PHE A 21 15.65 -17.88 1.69
CA PHE A 21 15.86 -16.57 1.11
C PHE A 21 14.73 -16.21 0.14
N PHE A 22 14.53 -14.91 -0.07
CA PHE A 22 13.68 -14.39 -1.13
C PHE A 22 14.40 -14.48 -2.49
N VAL A 23 14.20 -15.60 -3.18
CA VAL A 23 14.94 -15.90 -4.43
C VAL A 23 14.55 -14.93 -5.55
N GLU A 24 13.26 -14.65 -5.70
CA GLU A 24 12.73 -13.80 -6.77
C GLU A 24 12.76 -12.29 -6.46
N HIS A 25 13.60 -11.83 -5.52
CA HIS A 25 13.63 -10.42 -5.11
C HIS A 25 13.99 -9.46 -6.26
N GLU A 26 14.98 -9.80 -7.09
CA GLU A 26 15.35 -8.99 -8.26
C GLU A 26 14.19 -8.94 -9.27
N GLN A 27 13.51 -10.07 -9.48
CA GLN A 27 12.34 -10.13 -10.37
C GLN A 27 11.20 -9.26 -9.83
N ALA A 28 10.90 -9.32 -8.53
CA ALA A 28 9.87 -8.49 -7.92
C ALA A 28 10.19 -6.99 -8.03
N LEU A 29 11.46 -6.60 -7.80
CA LEU A 29 11.91 -5.21 -7.96
C LEU A 29 11.85 -4.74 -9.43
N ASN A 30 12.22 -5.61 -10.36
CA ASN A 30 12.12 -5.33 -11.79
C ASN A 30 10.66 -5.18 -12.23
N LEU A 31 9.73 -5.98 -11.69
CA LEU A 31 8.30 -5.83 -11.97
C LEU A 31 7.77 -4.46 -11.50
N VAL A 32 8.18 -4.00 -10.31
CA VAL A 32 7.82 -2.65 -9.82
C VAL A 32 8.43 -1.56 -10.70
N THR A 33 9.69 -1.70 -11.09
CA THR A 33 10.36 -0.72 -11.95
C THR A 33 9.71 -0.67 -13.33
N ASN A 34 9.44 -1.84 -13.92
CA ASN A 34 8.73 -1.99 -15.18
C ASN A 34 7.30 -1.47 -15.12
N LEU A 35 6.67 -1.47 -13.94
CA LEU A 35 5.37 -0.83 -13.74
C LEU A 35 5.53 0.69 -13.89
N GLY A 36 6.56 1.29 -13.28
CA GLY A 36 6.88 2.72 -13.46
C GLY A 36 7.16 3.11 -14.92
N ASP A 37 7.85 2.23 -15.65
CA ASP A 37 8.21 2.43 -17.07
C ASP A 37 7.17 1.87 -18.05
N ALA A 38 6.08 1.26 -17.55
CA ALA A 38 5.10 0.64 -18.42
C ALA A 38 4.49 1.72 -19.31
N SER A 39 4.85 1.68 -20.60
CA SER A 39 4.02 2.26 -21.66
C SER A 39 2.59 1.88 -21.35
N ILE A 40 1.73 2.89 -21.34
CA ILE A 40 0.43 3.00 -20.67
C ILE A 40 -0.60 1.99 -21.25
N ASP A 41 -0.30 0.70 -21.13
CA ASP A 41 -1.02 -0.46 -21.64
C ASP A 41 -1.60 -1.21 -20.45
N GLU A 42 -2.94 -1.18 -20.36
CA GLU A 42 -3.70 -1.80 -19.28
C GLU A 42 -3.40 -3.30 -19.14
N ASN A 43 -3.23 -4.03 -20.25
CA ASN A 43 -2.97 -5.47 -20.22
C ASN A 43 -1.58 -5.76 -19.65
N LYS A 44 -0.60 -4.93 -20.01
CA LYS A 44 0.76 -5.05 -19.49
C LYS A 44 0.80 -4.74 -18.00
N ILE A 45 0.12 -3.69 -17.55
CA ILE A 45 -0.02 -3.33 -16.14
C ILE A 45 -0.64 -4.49 -15.35
N GLU A 46 -1.75 -5.04 -15.83
CA GLU A 46 -2.43 -6.16 -15.18
C GLU A 46 -1.53 -7.40 -15.09
N SER A 47 -0.82 -7.74 -16.18
CA SER A 47 0.12 -8.86 -16.20
C SER A 47 1.26 -8.69 -15.20
N ILE A 48 1.87 -7.50 -15.12
CA ILE A 48 2.95 -7.19 -14.16
C ILE A 48 2.45 -7.34 -12.73
N VAL A 49 1.28 -6.78 -12.42
CA VAL A 49 0.68 -6.86 -11.08
C VAL A 49 0.34 -8.31 -10.72
N ALA A 50 -0.24 -9.07 -11.65
CA ALA A 50 -0.57 -10.48 -11.43
C ALA A 50 0.68 -11.32 -11.15
N GLU A 51 1.76 -11.10 -11.90
CA GLU A 51 3.04 -11.77 -11.67
C GLU A 51 3.65 -11.41 -10.32
N PHE A 52 3.63 -10.12 -9.96
CA PHE A 52 4.11 -9.63 -8.67
C PHE A 52 3.36 -10.26 -7.50
N ILE A 53 2.03 -10.34 -7.59
CA ILE A 53 1.19 -10.99 -6.58
C ILE A 53 1.56 -12.46 -6.45
N LYS A 54 1.68 -13.17 -7.57
CA LYS A 54 2.04 -14.59 -7.59
C LYS A 54 3.40 -14.86 -6.93
N ILE A 55 4.37 -13.96 -7.09
CA ILE A 55 5.67 -14.07 -6.42
C ILE A 55 5.50 -13.93 -4.90
N LEU A 56 4.84 -12.86 -4.45
CA LEU A 56 4.72 -12.56 -3.02
C LEU A 56 3.83 -13.54 -2.25
N GLU A 57 2.82 -14.12 -2.89
CA GLU A 57 1.96 -15.13 -2.26
C GLU A 57 2.72 -16.41 -1.88
N LYS A 58 3.81 -16.75 -2.58
CA LYS A 58 4.69 -17.87 -2.20
C LYS A 58 5.30 -17.71 -0.80
N TYR A 59 5.53 -16.46 -0.39
CA TYR A 59 6.20 -16.12 0.85
C TYR A 59 5.23 -15.89 2.01
N GLN A 60 3.93 -16.17 1.84
CA GLN A 60 2.91 -15.88 2.86
C GLN A 60 3.15 -16.63 4.18
N GLU A 61 3.59 -17.89 4.13
CA GLU A 61 3.89 -18.68 5.33
C GLU A 61 5.19 -18.22 6.03
N HIS A 62 6.12 -17.66 5.27
CA HIS A 62 7.45 -17.26 5.73
C HIS A 62 7.75 -15.79 5.37
N ALA A 63 6.83 -14.88 5.69
CA ALA A 63 6.89 -13.49 5.23
C ALA A 63 8.12 -12.71 5.71
N THR A 64 8.79 -13.15 6.78
CA THR A 64 10.05 -12.56 7.29
C THR A 64 11.18 -12.63 6.27
N LEU A 65 11.11 -13.54 5.29
CA LEU A 65 12.10 -13.64 4.21
C LEU A 65 12.11 -12.39 3.31
N LEU A 66 11.03 -11.62 3.31
CA LEU A 66 10.92 -10.38 2.54
C LEU A 66 11.68 -9.22 3.21
N ASP A 67 11.87 -9.26 4.54
CA ASP A 67 12.38 -8.15 5.35
C ASP A 67 13.68 -7.51 4.82
N PRO A 68 14.69 -8.28 4.34
CA PRO A 68 15.92 -7.69 3.80
C PRO A 68 15.74 -6.83 2.55
N HIS A 69 14.71 -7.10 1.74
CA HIS A 69 14.44 -6.42 0.47
C HIS A 69 13.18 -5.54 0.53
N LEU A 70 12.48 -5.57 1.67
CA LEU A 70 11.18 -4.95 1.85
C LEU A 70 11.23 -3.44 1.70
N GLN A 71 12.23 -2.81 2.31
CA GLN A 71 12.42 -1.37 2.23
C GLN A 71 12.60 -0.92 0.78
N GLN A 72 13.54 -1.55 0.05
CA GLN A 72 13.80 -1.19 -1.35
C GLN A 72 12.56 -1.35 -2.22
N MET A 73 11.78 -2.42 -2.02
CA MET A 73 10.56 -2.65 -2.77
C MET A 73 9.50 -1.57 -2.47
N ILE A 74 9.31 -1.22 -1.20
CA ILE A 74 8.37 -0.16 -0.81
C ILE A 74 8.83 1.19 -1.36
N ASP A 75 10.11 1.53 -1.24
CA ASP A 75 10.69 2.78 -1.70
C ASP A 75 10.49 2.96 -3.21
N SER A 76 10.68 1.89 -4.00
CA SER A 76 10.42 1.89 -5.44
C SER A 76 8.95 2.16 -5.76
N VAL A 77 8.02 1.44 -5.11
CA VAL A 77 6.58 1.65 -5.35
C VAL A 77 6.15 3.04 -4.90
N MET A 78 6.64 3.51 -3.76
CA MET A 78 6.33 4.83 -3.20
C MET A 78 6.84 5.96 -4.07
N THR A 79 8.05 5.84 -4.62
CA THR A 79 8.62 6.84 -5.53
C THR A 79 7.70 7.04 -6.74
N ILE A 80 7.27 5.94 -7.36
CA ILE A 80 6.35 5.99 -8.51
C ILE A 80 5.00 6.54 -8.05
N LEU A 81 4.42 6.03 -6.96
CA LEU A 81 3.11 6.46 -6.48
C LEU A 81 3.06 7.94 -6.12
N ARG A 82 4.11 8.49 -5.50
CA ARG A 82 4.21 9.92 -5.22
C ARG A 82 4.28 10.73 -6.50
N SER A 83 5.02 10.28 -7.52
CA SER A 83 5.02 10.95 -8.81
C SER A 83 3.61 11.03 -9.41
N VAL A 84 2.79 9.99 -9.25
CA VAL A 84 1.38 9.96 -9.71
C VAL A 84 0.49 10.89 -8.89
N ILE A 85 0.56 10.84 -7.56
CA ILE A 85 -0.31 11.61 -6.65
C ILE A 85 -0.04 13.12 -6.76
N PHE A 86 1.23 13.50 -6.87
CA PHE A 86 1.67 14.90 -6.93
C PHE A 86 1.82 15.43 -8.37
N SER A 87 1.46 14.63 -9.38
CA SER A 87 1.47 15.08 -10.77
C SER A 87 0.50 16.24 -10.99
N THR A 88 0.95 17.28 -11.69
CA THR A 88 0.07 18.36 -12.16
C THR A 88 -0.87 17.87 -13.25
N GLU A 89 -1.97 18.59 -13.50
CA GLU A 89 -2.91 18.25 -14.60
C GLU A 89 -2.23 18.23 -15.98
N GLU A 90 -1.20 19.05 -16.18
CA GLU A 90 -0.39 19.06 -17.39
C GLU A 90 0.46 17.78 -17.51
N GLN A 91 1.11 17.37 -16.42
CA GLN A 91 1.87 16.13 -16.36
C GLN A 91 0.97 14.91 -16.53
N LYS A 92 -0.24 14.92 -15.97
CA LYS A 92 -1.21 13.84 -16.17
C LYS A 92 -1.60 13.69 -17.64
N LYS A 93 -1.90 14.80 -18.34
CA LYS A 93 -2.23 14.78 -19.78
C LYS A 93 -1.06 14.38 -20.66
N GLN A 94 0.17 14.63 -20.22
CA GLN A 94 1.37 14.24 -20.95
C GLN A 94 1.73 12.77 -20.73
N ASN A 95 1.58 12.29 -19.50
CA ASN A 95 1.99 10.94 -19.09
C ASN A 95 0.90 9.90 -19.27
N TYR A 96 -0.36 10.29 -19.45
CA TYR A 96 -1.50 9.37 -19.60
C TYR A 96 -2.41 9.84 -20.74
N PRO A 97 -2.88 8.92 -21.60
CA PRO A 97 -3.74 9.26 -22.74
C PRO A 97 -5.14 9.71 -22.30
N ASP A 98 -5.62 9.19 -21.17
CA ASP A 98 -6.95 9.44 -20.63
C ASP A 98 -7.01 9.19 -19.12
N ASP A 99 -8.08 9.67 -18.48
CA ASP A 99 -8.30 9.56 -17.03
C ASP A 99 -8.50 8.11 -16.55
N LYS A 100 -9.11 7.25 -17.38
CA LYS A 100 -9.30 5.83 -17.05
C LYS A 100 -7.94 5.15 -16.94
N THR A 101 -7.01 5.42 -17.85
CA THR A 101 -5.70 4.78 -17.78
C THR A 101 -4.86 5.29 -16.61
N TYR A 102 -4.94 6.59 -16.30
CA TYR A 102 -4.38 7.15 -15.05
C TYR A 102 -4.95 6.44 -13.81
N LYS A 103 -6.28 6.26 -13.75
CA LYS A 103 -6.98 5.57 -12.66
C LYS A 103 -6.50 4.11 -12.53
N THR A 104 -6.46 3.36 -13.63
CA THR A 104 -5.97 1.96 -13.67
C THR A 104 -4.53 1.85 -13.19
N PHE A 105 -3.65 2.75 -13.64
CA PHE A 105 -2.25 2.78 -13.23
C PHE A 105 -2.09 3.05 -11.73
N ARG A 106 -2.80 4.06 -11.22
CA ARG A 106 -2.83 4.40 -9.79
C ARG A 106 -3.34 3.21 -8.96
N GLN A 107 -4.42 2.57 -9.39
CA GLN A 107 -4.97 1.38 -8.74
C GLN A 107 -3.98 0.22 -8.68
N ALA A 108 -3.24 -0.02 -9.77
CA ALA A 108 -2.20 -1.04 -9.82
C ALA A 108 -1.12 -0.84 -8.75
N LEU A 109 -0.65 0.40 -8.56
CA LEU A 109 0.33 0.74 -7.52
C LEU A 109 -0.22 0.48 -6.11
N PHE A 110 -1.46 0.89 -5.84
CA PHE A 110 -2.10 0.61 -4.55
C PHE A 110 -2.32 -0.88 -4.32
N LYS A 111 -2.64 -1.66 -5.37
CA LYS A 111 -2.78 -3.12 -5.29
C LYS A 111 -1.46 -3.82 -4.99
N VAL A 112 -0.35 -3.34 -5.56
CA VAL A 112 1.01 -3.78 -5.23
C VAL A 112 1.32 -3.51 -3.76
N LEU A 113 1.11 -2.28 -3.27
CA LEU A 113 1.30 -1.94 -1.86
C LEU A 113 0.41 -2.75 -0.92
N TYR A 114 -0.85 -2.96 -1.29
CA TYR A 114 -1.78 -3.81 -0.56
C TYR A 114 -1.27 -5.24 -0.46
N THR A 115 -0.75 -5.80 -1.55
CA THR A 115 -0.21 -7.16 -1.56
C THR A 115 0.96 -7.32 -0.60
N ILE A 116 1.92 -6.39 -0.63
CA ILE A 116 3.04 -6.37 0.32
C ILE A 116 2.53 -6.27 1.76
N THR A 117 1.56 -5.38 1.99
CA THR A 117 0.92 -5.16 3.29
C THR A 117 0.18 -6.39 3.81
N ARG A 118 -0.52 -7.10 2.94
CA ARG A 118 -1.26 -8.32 3.25
C ARG A 118 -0.32 -9.47 3.62
N VAL A 119 0.77 -9.65 2.87
CA VAL A 119 1.73 -10.75 3.09
C VAL A 119 2.54 -10.52 4.36
N ARG A 120 3.11 -9.32 4.55
CA ARG A 120 4.04 -9.08 5.66
C ARG A 120 3.38 -8.51 6.92
N GLY A 121 2.30 -7.75 6.76
CA GLY A 121 1.56 -7.07 7.82
C GLY A 121 1.80 -5.56 7.90
N ALA A 122 0.71 -4.81 8.08
CA ALA A 122 0.70 -3.34 8.05
C ALA A 122 1.70 -2.67 9.01
N LYS A 123 1.93 -3.20 10.21
CA LYS A 123 2.87 -2.61 11.18
C LYS A 123 4.29 -2.50 10.68
N THR A 124 4.75 -3.51 9.94
CA THR A 124 6.12 -3.54 9.41
C THR A 124 6.22 -2.57 8.24
N ILE A 125 5.24 -2.63 7.33
CA ILE A 125 5.20 -1.81 6.12
C ILE A 125 5.12 -0.32 6.43
N LEU A 126 4.29 0.08 7.40
CA LEU A 126 4.10 1.49 7.75
C LEU A 126 5.35 2.19 8.28
N LYS A 127 6.37 1.44 8.73
CA LYS A 127 7.66 2.02 9.13
C LYS A 127 8.46 2.57 7.95
N HIS A 128 8.11 2.14 6.74
CA HIS A 128 8.75 2.57 5.49
C HIS A 128 7.90 3.60 4.73
N PHE A 129 6.70 3.93 5.23
CA PHE A 129 5.84 4.94 4.60
C PHE A 129 6.34 6.34 4.98
N PRO A 130 6.30 7.31 4.07
CA PRO A 130 6.69 8.68 4.40
C PRO A 130 5.67 9.30 5.38
N HIS A 131 6.18 10.15 6.27
CA HIS A 131 5.41 10.78 7.36
C HIS A 131 5.19 12.28 7.15
N GLU A 132 5.34 12.73 5.90
CA GLU A 132 5.35 14.14 5.55
C GLU A 132 3.94 14.73 5.58
N ILE A 133 3.81 15.88 6.24
CA ILE A 133 2.51 16.49 6.55
C ILE A 133 1.81 17.00 5.28
N TYR A 134 2.57 17.51 4.31
CA TYR A 134 2.02 18.04 3.06
C TYR A 134 1.38 16.95 2.18
N GLU A 135 1.59 15.66 2.48
CA GLU A 135 0.93 14.55 1.77
C GLU A 135 -0.49 14.30 2.27
N LEU A 136 -0.86 14.86 3.42
CA LEU A 136 -2.17 14.65 4.05
C LEU A 136 -3.32 15.10 3.14
N GLU A 137 -3.27 16.33 2.63
CA GLU A 137 -4.36 16.89 1.83
C GLU A 137 -4.55 16.15 0.49
N PRO A 138 -3.50 15.89 -0.32
CA PRO A 138 -3.64 15.09 -1.54
C PRO A 138 -4.15 13.67 -1.30
N LEU A 139 -3.66 12.98 -0.25
CA LEU A 139 -4.12 11.64 0.11
C LEU A 139 -5.59 11.65 0.54
N PHE A 140 -6.00 12.65 1.32
CA PHE A 140 -7.39 12.79 1.74
C PHE A 140 -8.32 13.12 0.57
N SER A 141 -7.87 13.97 -0.37
CA SER A 141 -8.60 14.23 -1.61
C SER A 141 -8.79 12.96 -2.44
N ILE A 142 -7.76 12.10 -2.53
CA ILE A 142 -7.88 10.80 -3.18
C ILE A 142 -8.91 9.94 -2.47
N TYR A 143 -8.86 9.85 -1.15
CA TYR A 143 -9.80 9.05 -0.36
C TYR A 143 -11.25 9.47 -0.61
N LEU A 144 -11.53 10.78 -0.62
CA LEU A 144 -12.87 11.33 -0.87
C LEU A 144 -13.34 11.14 -2.32
N SER A 145 -12.40 11.10 -3.28
CA SER A 145 -12.75 10.91 -4.70
C SER A 145 -13.19 9.49 -5.04
N ILE A 146 -12.90 8.51 -4.18
CA ILE A 146 -13.17 7.09 -4.43
C ILE A 146 -14.52 6.72 -3.79
N PRO A 147 -15.48 6.19 -4.58
CA PRO A 147 -16.75 5.71 -4.04
C PRO A 147 -16.56 4.61 -2.99
N GLU A 148 -17.50 4.53 -2.04
CA GLU A 148 -17.46 3.58 -0.93
C GLU A 148 -17.22 2.13 -1.38
N THR A 149 -17.87 1.78 -2.48
CA THR A 149 -18.00 0.43 -3.03
C THR A 149 -16.87 0.06 -3.99
N GLU A 150 -15.95 0.97 -4.29
CA GLU A 150 -14.89 0.77 -5.28
C GLU A 150 -13.50 0.90 -4.65
N GLU A 151 -12.51 0.29 -5.32
CA GLU A 151 -11.07 0.41 -4.98
C GLU A 151 -10.76 0.24 -3.49
N TRP A 152 -11.31 -0.80 -2.87
CA TRP A 152 -11.16 -1.02 -1.42
C TRP A 152 -9.68 -1.17 -1.02
N GLU A 153 -8.81 -1.71 -1.88
CA GLU A 153 -7.37 -1.77 -1.65
C GLU A 153 -6.75 -0.36 -1.57
N THR A 154 -7.12 0.53 -2.50
CA THR A 154 -6.69 1.94 -2.48
C THR A 154 -7.18 2.62 -1.21
N ARG A 155 -8.47 2.52 -0.89
CA ARG A 155 -9.04 3.13 0.33
C ARG A 155 -8.32 2.63 1.58
N TYR A 156 -8.02 1.33 1.65
CA TYR A 156 -7.31 0.73 2.77
C TYR A 156 -5.89 1.29 2.93
N ILE A 157 -5.08 1.30 1.86
CA ILE A 157 -3.70 1.80 1.93
C ILE A 157 -3.67 3.30 2.23
N VAL A 158 -4.54 4.09 1.61
CA VAL A 158 -4.65 5.52 1.88
C VAL A 158 -5.04 5.77 3.33
N LEU A 159 -6.00 5.03 3.89
CA LEU A 159 -6.36 5.14 5.31
C LEU A 159 -5.21 4.78 6.25
N LEU A 160 -4.46 3.72 5.95
CA LEU A 160 -3.28 3.37 6.74
C LEU A 160 -2.25 4.50 6.72
N TRP A 161 -1.99 5.08 5.54
CA TRP A 161 -1.06 6.18 5.38
C TRP A 161 -1.53 7.47 6.08
N LEU A 162 -2.80 7.84 5.92
CA LEU A 162 -3.40 8.96 6.65
C LEU A 162 -3.31 8.75 8.16
N SER A 163 -3.60 7.54 8.66
CA SER A 163 -3.52 7.23 10.09
C SER A 163 -2.10 7.40 10.63
N LEU A 164 -1.10 7.03 9.83
CA LEU A 164 0.31 7.17 10.16
C LEU A 164 0.72 8.64 10.25
N ILE A 165 0.29 9.46 9.29
CA ILE A 165 0.54 10.90 9.29
C ILE A 165 -0.15 11.51 10.52
N ILE A 166 -1.47 11.35 10.70
CA ILE A 166 -2.24 11.97 11.80
C ILE A 166 -1.73 11.62 13.22
N MET A 167 -1.14 10.43 13.42
CA MET A 167 -0.57 10.04 14.71
C MET A 167 0.72 10.79 15.09
N ASN A 168 1.39 11.42 14.13
CA ASN A 168 2.57 12.25 14.41
C ASN A 168 2.11 13.58 15.04
N PRO A 169 2.69 14.02 16.18
CA PRO A 169 2.26 15.26 16.84
C PRO A 169 2.60 16.49 16.00
N PHE A 170 1.66 16.92 15.15
CA PHE A 170 1.74 18.17 14.40
C PHE A 170 0.43 18.95 14.45
N ASP A 171 0.54 20.25 14.18
CA ASP A 171 -0.61 21.13 14.12
C ASP A 171 -1.27 21.08 12.74
N ILE A 172 -2.48 20.51 12.67
CA ILE A 172 -3.28 20.38 11.44
C ILE A 172 -3.62 21.74 10.82
N SER A 173 -3.56 22.83 11.59
CA SER A 173 -3.83 24.18 11.07
C SER A 173 -2.83 24.65 10.01
N ILE A 174 -1.64 24.04 9.92
CA ILE A 174 -0.59 24.40 8.96
C ILE A 174 -0.90 23.87 7.54
N VAL A 175 -1.67 22.78 7.45
CA VAL A 175 -1.93 22.04 6.19
C VAL A 175 -3.26 22.43 5.55
N ASP A 176 -4.09 23.16 6.29
CA ASP A 176 -5.44 23.48 5.84
C ASP A 176 -5.39 24.57 4.77
N SER A 177 -5.31 24.18 3.49
CA SER A 177 -5.40 25.11 2.36
C SER A 177 -6.71 25.92 2.34
N SER A 178 -7.75 25.47 3.06
CA SER A 178 -9.00 26.22 3.24
C SER A 178 -8.87 27.40 4.21
N SER A 179 -7.84 27.40 5.09
CA SER A 179 -7.60 28.47 6.06
C SER A 179 -7.07 29.77 5.43
N ILE A 180 -6.53 29.69 4.20
CA ILE A 180 -5.97 30.81 3.44
C ILE A 180 -7.08 31.61 2.74
N GLN A 181 -8.25 31.02 2.50
CA GLN A 181 -9.37 31.68 1.80
C GLN A 181 -10.30 32.40 2.79
N LYS A 182 -9.81 33.46 3.44
CA LYS A 182 -10.64 34.40 4.22
C LYS A 182 -11.30 35.43 3.30
N THR A 183 -12.21 35.00 2.44
CA THR A 183 -13.13 35.92 1.75
C THR A 183 -14.47 35.22 1.50
N ASP A 184 -15.46 35.66 2.27
CA ASP A 184 -16.90 35.68 2.01
C ASP A 184 -17.65 34.43 1.50
N GLN A 185 -18.64 34.07 2.33
CA GLN A 185 -19.96 33.49 2.00
C GLN A 185 -20.12 32.01 1.60
N ASN A 186 -19.08 31.21 1.46
CA ASN A 186 -19.24 29.74 1.46
C ASN A 186 -18.25 29.10 2.42
N LYS A 187 -18.74 28.69 3.59
CA LYS A 187 -17.98 27.98 4.61
C LYS A 187 -17.60 26.59 4.07
N LYS A 188 -16.57 26.51 3.22
CA LYS A 188 -15.91 25.25 2.88
C LYS A 188 -15.46 24.66 4.22
N GLU A 189 -15.97 23.50 4.58
CA GLU A 189 -15.61 22.84 5.85
C GLU A 189 -14.09 22.67 5.90
N ARG A 190 -13.49 22.98 7.06
CA ARG A 190 -12.03 22.86 7.23
C ARG A 190 -11.60 21.42 7.00
N LEU A 191 -10.38 21.21 6.52
CA LEU A 191 -9.83 19.87 6.33
C LEU A 191 -10.01 19.00 7.60
N ALA A 192 -9.73 19.58 8.77
CA ALA A 192 -9.94 18.93 10.06
C ALA A 192 -11.40 18.52 10.31
N ASP A 193 -12.37 19.37 9.96
CA ASP A 193 -13.79 19.08 10.16
C ASP A 193 -14.26 17.93 9.26
N GLN A 194 -13.80 17.93 7.99
CA GLN A 194 -14.08 16.85 7.05
C GLN A 194 -13.47 15.52 7.51
N MET A 195 -12.21 15.54 7.97
CA MET A 195 -11.54 14.36 8.50
C MET A 195 -12.26 13.80 9.74
N ILE A 196 -12.74 14.68 10.64
CA ILE A 196 -13.54 14.28 11.80
C ILE A 196 -14.87 13.66 11.36
N ASN A 197 -15.53 14.22 10.35
CA ASN A 197 -16.80 13.70 9.86
C ASN A 197 -16.64 12.32 9.21
N GLU A 198 -15.61 12.15 8.37
CA GLU A 198 -15.27 10.85 7.77
C GLU A 198 -14.86 9.81 8.82
N ALA A 199 -14.08 10.21 9.83
CA ALA A 199 -13.75 9.34 10.95
C ALA A 199 -15.03 8.89 11.69
N LYS A 200 -15.98 9.79 11.94
CA LYS A 200 -17.27 9.45 12.55
C LYS A 200 -18.09 8.48 11.69
N LYS A 201 -18.13 8.71 10.37
CA LYS A 201 -18.81 7.82 9.42
C LYS A 201 -18.22 6.41 9.46
N CYS A 202 -16.90 6.30 9.37
CA CYS A 202 -16.16 5.04 9.49
C CYS A 202 -16.41 4.30 10.83
N LEU A 203 -16.66 5.04 11.92
CA LEU A 203 -16.96 4.47 13.24
C LEU A 203 -18.41 4.01 13.39
N SER A 204 -19.31 4.52 12.57
CA SER A 204 -20.75 4.21 12.61
C SER A 204 -21.14 2.99 11.75
N GLU A 205 -20.25 2.52 10.88
CA GLU A 205 -20.51 1.36 10.00
C GLU A 205 -20.00 0.04 10.60
N PRO A 206 -20.83 -1.03 10.67
CA PRO A 206 -20.38 -2.35 11.03
C PRO A 206 -19.70 -3.04 9.84
N GLY A 207 -18.36 -3.14 9.83
CA GLY A 207 -17.62 -3.82 8.74
C GLY A 207 -16.09 -3.85 8.87
N LYS A 208 -15.41 -4.35 7.81
CA LYS A 208 -13.95 -4.60 7.72
C LYS A 208 -13.06 -3.38 7.99
N VAL A 209 -13.60 -2.16 7.98
CA VAL A 209 -12.89 -0.92 8.36
C VAL A 209 -12.45 -0.95 9.84
N ARG A 210 -13.07 -1.80 10.68
CA ARG A 210 -12.68 -2.02 12.09
C ARG A 210 -11.35 -2.77 12.26
N GLU A 211 -10.91 -3.59 11.31
CA GLU A 211 -9.67 -4.39 11.46
C GLU A 211 -8.40 -3.55 11.31
N GLY A 212 -8.42 -2.48 10.52
CA GLY A 212 -7.33 -1.50 10.48
C GLY A 212 -7.08 -0.83 11.84
N ARG A 213 -8.12 -0.75 12.68
CA ARG A 213 -8.10 -0.14 14.01
C ARG A 213 -7.49 -1.04 15.09
N PHE A 214 -7.63 -2.37 14.97
CA PHE A 214 -7.10 -3.31 15.97
C PHE A 214 -5.58 -3.44 15.91
N THR A 215 -5.00 -3.26 14.72
CA THR A 215 -3.56 -3.37 14.53
C THR A 215 -2.82 -2.17 15.15
N VAL A 216 -3.32 -0.95 14.99
CA VAL A 216 -2.64 0.26 15.47
C VAL A 216 -2.82 0.49 16.97
N PHE A 217 -4.01 0.23 17.54
CA PHE A 217 -4.27 0.50 18.96
C PHE A 217 -4.00 -0.67 19.91
N GLY A 218 -3.87 -1.91 19.41
CA GLY A 218 -3.66 -3.11 20.23
C GLY A 218 -2.25 -3.29 20.84
N GLN A 219 -1.29 -2.40 20.54
CA GLN A 219 0.08 -2.51 21.09
C GLN A 219 0.40 -1.51 22.21
N THR A 220 -0.54 -0.64 22.59
CA THR A 220 -0.32 0.29 23.72
C THR A 220 -0.74 -0.28 25.07
N THR A 221 -1.46 -1.41 25.11
CA THR A 221 -1.94 -2.01 26.37
C THR A 221 -1.05 -3.11 26.95
N HIS A 222 0.00 -3.54 26.25
CA HIS A 222 0.86 -4.65 26.72
C HIS A 222 2.22 -4.21 27.30
N LYS A 223 2.45 -2.90 27.49
CA LYS A 223 3.66 -2.35 28.13
C LYS A 223 3.42 -1.56 29.42
N SER A 224 2.23 -1.66 30.01
CA SER A 224 1.95 -1.12 31.34
C SER A 224 1.35 -2.20 32.24
N THR A 225 2.14 -3.22 32.55
CA THR A 225 2.11 -3.97 33.81
C THR A 225 3.48 -4.60 34.00
#